data_AF-E0UHQ0-F1
#
_entry.id   AF-E0UHQ0-F1
#
_cell.length_a   1.000
_cell.length_b   1.000
_cell.length_c   1.000
_cell.angle_alpha   90.00
_cell.angle_beta   90.00
_cell.angle_gamma   90.00
#
_symmetry.space_group_name_H-M   'P 1'
#
loop_
_entity.id
_entity.type
_entity.pdbx_description
1 polymer ?
#
loop_
_entity_poly.entity_id
_entity_poly.type
_entity_poly.pdbx_seq_one_letter_code
_entity_poly.pdbx_strand_id
1 'polypeptide(L)'
;MTNLNNNSIKPQVNRTASDTPWWNRRVFGNFSFLDYLIAKFSKQVVPESVLALHQGNFMDLRVFAKTALAVDNDRFTNYEFLLYVKIKYALRVGLDEYAGLKDSIELFQVAIEAKNSYITIDQIEIRYRSSKQQELYDYVQTRLTSDEDKTQFRPRVQEKLAELLPQIKTEEGRNAMQAYVEELDRLAEHELGLKLLCLFKAYQLADYSILRIISDLVSTLKEEDVTNHKTLVSLVLNKYEVFEKLGKIIGLTDQQNNPNTYARMVQYITLGYRHKLSYVKFEELMNVMRLWYKPYQVIEALRQQYTPKEYKLPKAFSEPLPGIEIYEKYKKSLTDKNTGFTYIDFNEN
;
A
#
# COMPACT_ATOMS: atom_id res chain seq x y z
N MET A 1 64.78 91.85 -8.22
CA MET A 1 64.54 92.85 -9.28
C MET A 1 63.98 92.06 -10.47
N THR A 2 62.75 92.25 -10.95
CA THR A 2 61.78 93.34 -10.83
C THR A 2 60.38 92.77 -11.05
N ASN A 3 59.42 93.27 -10.27
CA ASN A 3 57.98 92.99 -10.37
C ASN A 3 57.38 93.43 -11.71
N LEU A 4 56.22 92.85 -12.07
CA LEU A 4 54.98 93.62 -12.25
C LEU A 4 53.73 92.74 -12.21
N ASN A 5 52.97 92.93 -11.12
CA ASN A 5 51.51 92.88 -10.96
C ASN A 5 50.64 92.43 -12.14
N ASN A 6 49.72 91.49 -11.85
CA ASN A 6 48.32 91.76 -12.17
C ASN A 6 47.38 91.10 -11.15
N ASN A 7 46.69 91.96 -10.41
CA ASN A 7 45.59 91.63 -9.53
C ASN A 7 44.36 91.21 -10.34
N SER A 8 43.69 90.15 -9.92
CA SER A 8 42.26 89.96 -10.19
C SER A 8 41.62 89.19 -9.05
N ILE A 9 41.07 89.96 -8.12
CA ILE A 9 40.12 89.52 -7.10
C ILE A 9 38.79 89.26 -7.80
N LYS A 10 38.29 88.02 -7.74
CA LYS A 10 36.87 87.68 -7.97
C LYS A 10 36.45 86.57 -6.99
N PRO A 11 35.16 86.53 -6.63
CA PRO A 11 34.74 86.48 -5.23
C PRO A 11 34.56 85.05 -4.67
N GLN A 12 34.69 84.94 -3.34
CA GLN A 12 34.17 83.81 -2.58
C GLN A 12 32.65 83.73 -2.76
N VAL A 13 32.21 82.81 -3.60
CA VAL A 13 30.80 82.43 -3.71
C VAL A 13 30.46 81.56 -2.51
N ASN A 14 29.75 82.14 -1.56
CA ASN A 14 28.97 81.40 -0.57
C ASN A 14 28.09 80.38 -1.31
N ARG A 15 28.43 79.09 -1.23
CA ARG A 15 27.54 78.01 -1.67
C ARG A 15 26.39 77.90 -0.67
N THR A 16 25.33 78.63 -0.95
CA THR A 16 24.00 78.38 -0.41
C THR A 16 23.58 76.93 -0.69
N ALA A 17 22.89 76.33 0.27
CA ALA A 17 22.39 74.96 0.25
C ALA A 17 21.59 74.62 -1.03
N SER A 18 22.24 74.07 -2.06
CA SER A 18 21.52 73.42 -3.18
C SER A 18 22.35 72.48 -4.05
N ASP A 19 23.49 71.95 -3.60
CA ASP A 19 24.27 70.97 -4.38
C ASP A 19 23.80 69.51 -4.21
N THR A 20 22.79 69.25 -3.36
CA THR A 20 22.16 67.92 -3.30
C THR A 20 21.09 67.81 -4.39
N PRO A 21 21.21 66.83 -5.30
CA PRO A 21 20.20 66.58 -6.33
C PRO A 21 18.81 66.40 -5.73
N TRP A 22 17.76 66.75 -6.49
CA TRP A 22 16.38 66.79 -5.96
C TRP A 22 15.89 65.45 -5.39
N TRP A 23 16.41 64.33 -5.92
CA TRP A 23 16.13 62.98 -5.44
C TRP A 23 16.83 62.63 -4.11
N ASN A 24 17.83 63.42 -3.70
CA ASN A 24 18.56 63.23 -2.45
C ASN A 24 18.21 64.27 -1.36
N ARG A 25 17.10 64.99 -1.54
CA ARG A 25 16.60 65.98 -0.58
C ARG A 25 15.71 65.32 0.47
N ARG A 26 15.85 65.74 1.72
CA ARG A 26 15.04 65.26 2.85
C ARG A 26 13.60 65.76 2.68
N VAL A 27 12.65 64.84 2.56
CA VAL A 27 11.25 65.19 2.27
C VAL A 27 10.39 65.10 3.54
N PHE A 28 10.72 64.19 4.49
CA PHE A 28 10.13 64.14 5.83
C PHE A 28 11.10 63.50 6.84
N GLY A 29 11.46 64.21 7.91
CA GLY A 29 12.45 63.74 8.90
C GLY A 29 13.86 63.57 8.32
N ASN A 30 14.65 62.66 8.90
CA ASN A 30 16.04 62.40 8.47
C ASN A 30 16.18 61.59 7.17
N PHE A 31 15.08 61.25 6.48
CA PHE A 31 15.10 60.35 5.32
C PHE A 31 14.81 61.09 4.00
N SER A 32 15.54 60.72 2.96
CA SER A 32 15.47 61.26 1.60
C SER A 32 14.42 60.54 0.74
N PHE A 33 13.98 61.14 -0.37
CA PHE A 33 13.07 60.48 -1.34
C PHE A 33 13.66 59.19 -1.91
N LEU A 34 14.99 59.18 -2.15
CA LEU A 34 15.74 57.98 -2.50
C LEU A 34 15.65 56.91 -1.41
N ASP A 35 15.76 57.27 -0.13
CA ASP A 35 15.67 56.29 0.96
C ASP A 35 14.28 55.66 1.02
N TYR A 36 13.23 56.44 0.71
CA TYR A 36 11.87 55.94 0.63
C TYR A 36 11.64 55.00 -0.57
N LEU A 37 12.24 55.31 -1.72
CA LEU A 37 12.23 54.44 -2.89
C LEU A 37 13.05 53.17 -2.65
N ILE A 38 14.26 53.29 -2.09
CA ILE A 38 15.14 52.16 -1.76
C ILE A 38 14.51 51.27 -0.69
N ALA A 39 13.85 51.83 0.33
CA ALA A 39 13.11 51.07 1.33
C ALA A 39 11.94 50.30 0.73
N LYS A 40 11.31 50.83 -0.33
CA LYS A 40 10.26 50.13 -1.09
C LYS A 40 10.82 49.01 -1.99
N PHE A 41 12.12 49.07 -2.33
CA PHE A 41 12.84 48.05 -3.10
C PHE A 41 13.73 47.13 -2.25
N SER A 42 13.86 47.38 -0.94
CA SER A 42 14.67 46.56 -0.05
C SER A 42 13.89 45.30 0.30
N LYS A 43 14.17 44.22 -0.43
CA LYS A 43 13.64 42.88 -0.14
C LYS A 43 13.89 42.51 1.32
N GLN A 44 12.88 41.94 1.96
CA GLN A 44 12.95 41.49 3.34
C GLN A 44 13.91 40.30 3.46
N VAL A 45 14.50 40.10 4.64
CA VAL A 45 15.32 38.92 4.93
C VAL A 45 14.39 37.83 5.47
N VAL A 46 14.58 36.60 5.01
CA VAL A 46 13.83 35.45 5.52
C VAL A 46 14.17 35.27 7.02
N PRO A 47 13.18 35.13 7.91
CA PRO A 47 13.44 34.94 9.34
C PRO A 47 14.35 33.74 9.63
N GLU A 48 15.22 33.84 10.63
CA GLU A 48 16.17 32.77 10.98
C GLU A 48 15.46 31.46 11.38
N SER A 49 14.33 31.55 12.07
CA SER A 49 13.49 30.39 12.41
C SER A 49 13.00 29.63 11.17
N VAL A 50 12.68 30.36 10.10
CA VAL A 50 12.26 29.79 8.81
C VAL A 50 13.44 29.15 8.09
N LEU A 51 14.62 29.77 8.16
CA LEU A 51 15.84 29.20 7.59
C LEU A 51 16.22 27.89 8.28
N ALA A 52 16.15 27.86 9.61
CA ALA A 52 16.40 26.66 10.40
C ALA A 52 15.38 25.56 10.08
N LEU A 53 14.08 25.91 9.98
CA LEU A 53 13.03 24.97 9.61
C LEU A 53 13.24 24.40 8.20
N HIS A 54 13.55 25.24 7.22
CA HIS A 54 13.88 24.81 5.87
C HIS A 54 15.09 23.87 5.87
N GLN A 55 16.17 24.22 6.57
CA GLN A 55 17.38 23.41 6.62
C GLN A 55 17.14 22.04 7.27
N GLY A 56 16.39 21.98 8.37
CA GLY A 56 16.03 20.73 9.03
C GLY A 56 15.26 19.79 8.10
N ASN A 57 14.17 20.28 7.52
CA ASN A 57 13.36 19.51 6.56
C ASN A 57 14.17 19.11 5.32
N PHE A 58 15.11 19.93 4.87
CA PHE A 58 15.93 19.62 3.69
C PHE A 58 16.93 18.50 3.97
N MET A 59 17.46 18.45 5.20
CA MET A 59 18.28 17.32 5.64
C MET A 59 17.45 16.04 5.72
N ASP A 60 16.23 16.10 6.22
CA ASP A 60 15.31 14.96 6.25
C ASP A 60 15.00 14.47 4.82
N LEU A 61 14.72 15.38 3.87
CA LEU A 61 14.56 15.03 2.46
C LEU A 61 15.77 14.29 1.91
N ARG A 62 17.00 14.76 2.21
CA ARG A 62 18.23 14.08 1.77
C ARG A 62 18.36 12.68 2.35
N VAL A 63 18.01 12.50 3.62
CA VAL A 63 18.04 11.18 4.28
C VAL A 63 17.03 10.24 3.63
N PHE A 64 15.77 10.65 3.53
CA PHE A 64 14.72 9.81 2.94
C PHE A 64 14.95 9.55 1.45
N ALA A 65 15.46 10.52 0.69
CA ALA A 65 15.79 10.31 -0.72
C ALA A 65 16.88 9.25 -0.92
N LYS A 66 17.91 9.23 -0.06
CA LYS A 66 18.94 8.18 -0.10
C LYS A 66 18.36 6.80 0.22
N THR A 67 17.50 6.72 1.24
CA THR A 67 16.81 5.46 1.57
C THR A 67 15.89 5.01 0.44
N ALA A 68 15.14 5.92 -0.15
CA ALA A 68 14.26 5.63 -1.28
C ALA A 68 15.06 5.12 -2.49
N LEU A 69 16.17 5.78 -2.84
CA LEU A 69 17.07 5.32 -3.92
C LEU A 69 17.65 3.92 -3.65
N ALA A 70 17.93 3.58 -2.39
CA ALA A 70 18.46 2.27 -2.02
C ALA A 70 17.43 1.14 -2.13
N VAL A 71 16.14 1.44 -1.97
CA VAL A 71 15.04 0.47 -2.06
C VAL A 71 14.42 0.43 -3.46
N ASP A 72 14.50 1.53 -4.22
CA ASP A 72 13.96 1.67 -5.57
C ASP A 72 14.41 0.51 -6.48
N ASN A 73 13.47 0.02 -7.30
CA ASN A 73 13.72 -1.08 -8.20
C ASN A 73 12.87 -0.93 -9.46
N ASP A 74 13.47 -1.09 -10.63
CA ASP A 74 12.76 -0.98 -11.91
C ASP A 74 11.65 -2.01 -12.08
N ARG A 75 11.74 -3.15 -11.39
CA ARG A 75 10.66 -4.16 -11.36
C ARG A 75 9.35 -3.60 -10.80
N PHE A 76 9.39 -2.57 -9.95
CA PHE A 76 8.18 -1.93 -9.42
C PHE A 76 7.42 -1.10 -10.44
N THR A 77 8.02 -0.84 -11.61
CA THR A 77 7.36 -0.15 -12.73
C THR A 77 6.93 -1.10 -13.85
N ASN A 78 7.17 -2.42 -13.68
CA ASN A 78 6.67 -3.42 -14.59
C ASN A 78 5.12 -3.39 -14.62
N TYR A 79 4.55 -3.49 -15.82
CA TYR A 79 3.10 -3.44 -16.03
C TYR A 79 2.32 -4.46 -15.19
N GLU A 80 2.78 -5.72 -15.13
CA GLU A 80 2.13 -6.78 -14.36
C GLU A 80 2.17 -6.47 -12.85
N PHE A 81 3.30 -5.97 -12.36
CA PHE A 81 3.44 -5.57 -10.96
C PHE A 81 2.54 -4.38 -10.62
N LEU A 82 2.50 -3.35 -11.48
CA LEU A 82 1.62 -2.19 -11.28
C LEU A 82 0.15 -2.59 -11.31
N LEU A 83 -0.24 -3.52 -12.18
CA LEU A 83 -1.59 -4.09 -12.18
C LEU A 83 -1.92 -4.73 -10.83
N TYR A 84 -1.02 -5.54 -10.28
CA TYR A 84 -1.19 -6.13 -8.95
C TYR A 84 -1.36 -5.08 -7.85
N VAL A 85 -0.50 -4.05 -7.83
CA VAL A 85 -0.59 -2.95 -6.84
C VAL A 85 -1.93 -2.22 -6.95
N LYS A 86 -2.39 -1.91 -8.17
CA LYS A 86 -3.68 -1.24 -8.41
C LYS A 86 -4.87 -2.08 -7.94
N ILE A 87 -4.88 -3.38 -8.25
CA ILE A 87 -5.93 -4.30 -7.78
C ILE A 87 -5.93 -4.36 -6.25
N LYS A 88 -4.75 -4.48 -5.64
CA LYS A 88 -4.62 -4.53 -4.18
C LYS A 88 -5.12 -3.25 -3.51
N TYR A 89 -4.85 -2.10 -4.10
CA TYR A 89 -5.40 -0.82 -3.64
C TYR A 89 -6.93 -0.78 -3.78
N ALA A 90 -7.47 -1.17 -4.95
CA ALA A 90 -8.90 -1.20 -5.20
C ALA A 90 -9.65 -2.14 -4.24
N LEU A 91 -9.08 -3.30 -3.91
CA LEU A 91 -9.63 -4.22 -2.91
C LEU A 91 -9.65 -3.64 -1.50
N ARG A 92 -8.60 -2.91 -1.12
CA ARG A 92 -8.50 -2.30 0.21
C ARG A 92 -9.50 -1.16 0.40
N VAL A 93 -9.69 -0.33 -0.62
CA VAL A 93 -10.58 0.85 -0.57
C VAL A 93 -12.02 0.49 -0.96
N GLY A 94 -12.23 -0.63 -1.64
CA GLY A 94 -13.55 -1.06 -2.13
C GLY A 94 -13.98 -0.28 -3.37
N LEU A 95 -13.11 -0.23 -4.39
CA LEU A 95 -13.35 0.53 -5.63
C LEU A 95 -13.81 -0.37 -6.78
N ASP A 96 -14.64 0.21 -7.66
CA ASP A 96 -15.07 -0.36 -8.93
C ASP A 96 -15.55 -1.82 -8.81
N GLU A 97 -15.09 -2.70 -9.69
CA GLU A 97 -15.50 -4.11 -9.71
C GLU A 97 -14.81 -4.97 -8.64
N TYR A 98 -14.02 -4.36 -7.75
CA TYR A 98 -13.40 -5.01 -6.58
C TYR A 98 -14.14 -4.70 -5.28
N ALA A 99 -15.15 -3.82 -5.32
CA ALA A 99 -15.96 -3.47 -4.16
C ALA A 99 -16.62 -4.72 -3.53
N GLY A 100 -16.39 -4.90 -2.22
CA GLY A 100 -16.97 -6.00 -1.46
C GLY A 100 -16.40 -7.39 -1.77
N LEU A 101 -15.28 -7.51 -2.49
CA LEU A 101 -14.67 -8.81 -2.83
C LEU A 101 -13.54 -9.25 -1.89
N LYS A 102 -13.07 -8.36 -1.00
CA LYS A 102 -11.88 -8.60 -0.16
C LYS A 102 -11.98 -9.90 0.64
N ASP A 103 -13.03 -10.04 1.45
CA ASP A 103 -13.20 -11.19 2.34
C ASP A 103 -13.37 -12.50 1.55
N SER A 104 -14.10 -12.46 0.43
CA SER A 104 -14.27 -13.61 -0.45
C SER A 104 -12.97 -14.04 -1.12
N ILE A 105 -12.10 -13.08 -1.49
CA ILE A 105 -10.77 -13.37 -2.03
C ILE A 105 -9.86 -13.98 -0.96
N GLU A 106 -9.89 -13.47 0.27
CA GLU A 106 -9.13 -14.03 1.38
C GLU A 106 -9.57 -15.47 1.68
N LEU A 107 -10.88 -15.71 1.75
CA LEU A 107 -11.45 -17.06 1.87
C LEU A 107 -11.02 -17.96 0.70
N PHE A 108 -11.05 -17.45 -0.52
CA PHE A 108 -10.65 -18.22 -1.69
C PHE A 108 -9.15 -18.57 -1.67
N GLN A 109 -8.30 -17.63 -1.27
CA GLN A 109 -6.87 -17.87 -1.13
C GLN A 109 -6.60 -18.96 -0.08
N VAL A 110 -7.22 -18.87 1.10
CA VAL A 110 -7.09 -19.90 2.16
C VAL A 110 -7.61 -21.25 1.69
N ALA A 111 -8.70 -21.28 0.92
CA ALA A 111 -9.23 -22.52 0.35
C ALA A 111 -8.22 -23.21 -0.59
N ILE A 112 -7.47 -22.44 -1.38
CA ILE A 112 -6.41 -22.95 -2.27
C ILE A 112 -5.19 -23.41 -1.47
N GLU A 113 -4.74 -22.61 -0.50
CA GLU A 113 -3.53 -22.89 0.28
C GLU A 113 -3.72 -24.13 1.17
N ALA A 114 -4.88 -24.27 1.81
CA ALA A 114 -5.20 -25.37 2.71
C ALA A 114 -5.92 -26.56 2.05
N LYS A 115 -5.95 -26.62 0.70
CA LYS A 115 -6.70 -27.65 -0.06
C LYS A 115 -6.42 -29.09 0.40
N ASN A 116 -5.15 -29.40 0.69
CA ASN A 116 -4.74 -30.75 1.03
C ASN A 116 -5.30 -31.17 2.38
N SER A 117 -5.33 -30.27 3.36
CA SER A 117 -5.92 -30.56 4.68
C SER A 117 -7.43 -30.83 4.57
N TYR A 118 -8.16 -30.03 3.79
CA TYR A 118 -9.58 -30.28 3.55
C TYR A 118 -9.83 -31.63 2.87
N ILE A 119 -9.06 -31.97 1.82
CA ILE A 119 -9.18 -33.25 1.11
C ILE A 119 -8.84 -34.43 2.03
N THR A 120 -7.79 -34.33 2.84
CA THR A 120 -7.40 -35.39 3.77
C THR A 120 -8.45 -35.64 4.84
N ILE A 121 -9.01 -34.57 5.43
CA ILE A 121 -10.10 -34.63 6.41
C ILE A 121 -11.30 -35.39 5.83
N ASP A 122 -11.73 -35.02 4.62
CA ASP A 122 -12.85 -35.66 3.94
C ASP A 122 -12.59 -37.14 3.64
N GLN A 123 -11.40 -37.47 3.13
CA GLN A 123 -11.01 -38.85 2.86
C GLN A 123 -11.00 -39.72 4.12
N ILE A 124 -10.55 -39.16 5.26
CA ILE A 124 -10.56 -39.85 6.55
C ILE A 124 -12.01 -40.10 7.00
N GLU A 125 -12.88 -39.09 6.94
CA GLU A 125 -14.29 -39.21 7.32
C GLU A 125 -15.06 -40.21 6.45
N ILE A 126 -14.74 -40.28 5.16
CA ILE A 126 -15.35 -41.26 4.24
C ILE A 126 -14.85 -42.68 4.53
N ARG A 127 -13.55 -42.87 4.72
CA ARG A 127 -12.93 -44.20 4.84
C ARG A 127 -13.15 -44.83 6.22
N TYR A 128 -13.14 -44.03 7.27
CA TYR A 128 -13.12 -44.50 8.66
C TYR A 128 -14.40 -44.12 9.39
N ARG A 129 -15.34 -45.07 9.48
CA ARG A 129 -16.72 -44.83 9.93
C ARG A 129 -17.13 -45.69 11.13
N SER A 130 -16.19 -46.14 11.96
CA SER A 130 -16.58 -46.83 13.20
C SER A 130 -17.32 -45.86 14.15
N SER A 131 -18.13 -46.40 15.06
CA SER A 131 -18.94 -45.59 15.99
C SER A 131 -18.10 -44.56 16.76
N LYS A 132 -16.88 -44.91 17.19
CA LYS A 132 -15.99 -44.00 17.93
C LYS A 132 -15.37 -42.92 17.05
N GLN A 133 -15.15 -43.20 15.77
CA GLN A 133 -14.65 -42.21 14.82
C GLN A 133 -15.75 -41.20 14.46
N GLN A 134 -16.98 -41.69 14.26
CA GLN A 134 -18.15 -40.82 14.06
C GLN A 134 -18.41 -39.93 15.27
N GLU A 135 -18.25 -40.45 16.49
CA GLU A 135 -18.35 -39.66 17.72
C GLU A 135 -17.39 -38.46 17.74
N LEU A 136 -16.16 -38.62 17.23
CA LEU A 136 -15.21 -37.51 17.10
C LEU A 136 -15.64 -36.52 16.02
N TYR A 137 -16.10 -36.99 14.86
CA TYR A 137 -16.51 -36.11 13.77
C TYR A 137 -17.73 -35.27 14.14
N ASP A 138 -18.73 -35.87 14.79
CA ASP A 138 -19.93 -35.17 15.28
C ASP A 138 -19.57 -34.15 16.35
N TYR A 139 -18.62 -34.49 17.22
CA TYR A 139 -18.09 -33.56 18.20
C TYR A 139 -17.43 -32.35 17.52
N VAL A 140 -16.54 -32.57 16.55
CA VAL A 140 -15.90 -31.50 15.79
C VAL A 140 -16.94 -30.64 15.06
N GLN A 141 -17.92 -31.25 14.40
CA GLN A 141 -18.98 -30.52 13.71
C GLN A 141 -19.78 -29.62 14.67
N THR A 142 -20.12 -30.13 15.85
CA THR A 142 -20.83 -29.35 16.88
C THR A 142 -19.99 -28.17 17.36
N ARG A 143 -18.67 -28.36 17.51
CA ARG A 143 -17.77 -27.28 17.92
C ARG A 143 -17.56 -26.22 16.85
N LEU A 144 -17.50 -26.62 15.58
CA LEU A 144 -17.39 -25.71 14.44
C LEU A 144 -18.62 -24.81 14.31
N THR A 145 -19.82 -25.31 14.63
CA THR A 145 -21.08 -24.55 14.53
C THR A 145 -21.37 -23.69 15.76
N SER A 146 -20.77 -23.97 16.91
CA SER A 146 -21.05 -23.27 18.18
C SER A 146 -20.33 -21.92 18.36
N ASP A 147 -19.72 -21.36 17.30
CA ASP A 147 -18.95 -20.09 17.32
C ASP A 147 -17.96 -20.01 18.51
N GLU A 148 -17.30 -21.13 18.78
CA GLU A 148 -16.45 -21.28 19.95
C GLU A 148 -15.08 -20.61 19.72
N ASP A 149 -14.51 -20.02 20.77
CA ASP A 149 -13.19 -19.39 20.71
C ASP A 149 -12.14 -20.39 20.15
N LYS A 150 -11.43 -19.98 19.09
CA LYS A 150 -10.41 -20.78 18.38
C LYS A 150 -9.32 -21.28 19.33
N THR A 151 -9.02 -20.50 20.37
CA THR A 151 -8.04 -20.89 21.39
C THR A 151 -8.49 -22.11 22.20
N GLN A 152 -9.80 -22.34 22.29
CA GLN A 152 -10.41 -23.48 22.99
C GLN A 152 -10.71 -24.65 22.06
N PHE A 153 -10.83 -24.41 20.74
CA PHE A 153 -11.12 -25.47 19.77
C PHE A 153 -10.07 -26.59 19.80
N ARG A 154 -8.79 -26.25 19.62
CA ARG A 154 -7.68 -27.23 19.59
C ARG A 154 -7.59 -28.08 20.86
N PRO A 155 -7.46 -27.51 22.07
CA PRO A 155 -7.31 -28.32 23.28
C PRO A 155 -8.52 -29.25 23.50
N ARG A 156 -9.74 -28.79 23.20
CA ARG A 156 -10.95 -29.61 23.36
C ARG A 156 -11.05 -30.76 22.36
N VAL A 157 -10.60 -30.57 21.13
CA VAL A 157 -10.55 -31.63 20.14
C VAL A 157 -9.47 -32.66 20.51
N GLN A 158 -8.32 -32.20 21.02
CA GLN A 158 -7.25 -33.08 21.50
C GLN A 158 -7.68 -33.89 22.74
N GLU A 159 -8.39 -33.27 23.69
CA GLU A 159 -8.96 -33.96 24.85
C GLU A 159 -9.95 -35.05 24.41
N LYS A 160 -10.86 -34.72 23.48
CA LYS A 160 -11.83 -35.70 22.96
C LYS A 160 -11.14 -36.84 22.20
N LEU A 161 -10.08 -36.54 21.45
CA LEU A 161 -9.25 -37.56 20.81
C LEU A 161 -8.64 -38.50 21.85
N ALA A 162 -8.03 -37.98 22.91
CA ALA A 162 -7.40 -38.77 23.97
C ALA A 162 -8.38 -39.70 24.70
N GLU A 163 -9.64 -39.27 24.87
CA GLU A 163 -10.74 -40.09 25.41
C GLU A 163 -11.09 -41.27 24.50
N LEU A 164 -11.14 -41.06 23.18
CA LEU A 164 -11.64 -42.03 22.20
C LEU A 164 -10.56 -42.98 21.69
N LEU A 165 -9.29 -42.56 21.65
CA LEU A 165 -8.18 -43.32 21.09
C LEU A 165 -8.01 -44.73 21.68
N PRO A 166 -8.11 -44.93 23.03
CA PRO A 166 -8.01 -46.25 23.64
C PRO A 166 -9.16 -47.20 23.24
N GLN A 167 -10.30 -46.65 22.84
CA GLN A 167 -11.51 -47.40 22.50
C GLN A 167 -11.48 -47.90 21.04
N ILE A 168 -10.56 -47.40 20.21
CA ILE A 168 -10.36 -47.84 18.84
C ILE A 168 -9.48 -49.08 18.83
N LYS A 169 -9.98 -50.16 18.20
CA LYS A 169 -9.33 -51.48 18.23
C LYS A 169 -8.16 -51.63 17.24
N THR A 170 -8.23 -50.94 16.10
CA THR A 170 -7.24 -51.08 15.02
C THR A 170 -6.19 -49.98 15.09
N GLU A 171 -4.96 -50.32 14.73
CA GLU A 171 -3.85 -49.36 14.65
C GLU A 171 -4.11 -48.33 13.53
N GLU A 172 -4.61 -48.79 12.38
CA GLU A 172 -4.96 -47.92 11.26
C GLU A 172 -6.04 -46.90 11.64
N GLY A 173 -7.02 -47.33 12.45
CA GLY A 173 -8.09 -46.45 12.93
C GLY A 173 -7.59 -45.39 13.91
N ARG A 174 -6.61 -45.74 14.76
CA ARG A 174 -5.96 -44.79 15.69
C ARG A 174 -5.11 -43.76 14.93
N ASN A 175 -4.28 -44.24 14.00
CA ASN A 175 -3.43 -43.39 13.17
C ASN A 175 -4.27 -42.42 12.33
N ALA A 176 -5.40 -42.88 11.79
CA ALA A 176 -6.32 -42.03 11.05
C ALA A 176 -6.92 -40.91 11.92
N MET A 177 -7.26 -41.19 13.19
CA MET A 177 -7.82 -40.15 14.08
C MET A 177 -6.77 -39.15 14.52
N GLN A 178 -5.52 -39.58 14.71
CA GLN A 178 -4.42 -38.67 14.95
C GLN A 178 -4.18 -37.76 13.74
N ALA A 179 -4.07 -38.35 12.54
CA ALA A 179 -3.92 -37.58 11.30
C ALA A 179 -5.08 -36.60 11.07
N TYR A 180 -6.31 -37.00 11.40
CA TYR A 180 -7.47 -36.12 11.33
C TYR A 180 -7.33 -34.87 12.20
N VAL A 181 -6.95 -35.05 13.47
CA VAL A 181 -6.75 -33.93 14.40
C VAL A 181 -5.54 -33.09 14.01
N GLU A 182 -4.47 -33.68 13.50
CA GLU A 182 -3.31 -32.94 12.97
C GLU A 182 -3.71 -32.02 11.81
N GLU A 183 -4.55 -32.48 10.87
CA GLU A 183 -5.03 -31.61 9.79
C GLU A 183 -5.97 -30.52 10.30
N LEU A 184 -6.81 -30.79 11.32
CA LEU A 184 -7.62 -29.76 11.97
C LEU A 184 -6.75 -28.72 12.67
N ASP A 185 -5.67 -29.14 13.32
CA ASP A 185 -4.71 -28.24 13.96
C ASP A 185 -4.04 -27.33 12.93
N ARG A 186 -3.65 -27.86 11.76
CA ARG A 186 -3.15 -27.06 10.64
C ARG A 186 -4.19 -26.07 10.13
N LEU A 187 -5.43 -26.49 9.92
CA LEU A 187 -6.50 -25.58 9.50
C LEU A 187 -6.77 -24.48 10.52
N ALA A 188 -6.62 -24.78 11.80
CA ALA A 188 -6.77 -23.83 12.89
C ALA A 188 -5.65 -22.78 12.97
N GLU A 189 -4.54 -22.95 12.25
CA GLU A 189 -3.51 -21.89 12.14
C GLU A 189 -4.01 -20.70 11.33
N HIS A 190 -4.94 -20.94 10.41
CA HIS A 190 -5.56 -19.91 9.60
C HIS A 190 -6.91 -19.54 10.17
N GLU A 191 -7.10 -18.25 10.46
CA GLU A 191 -8.33 -17.73 11.04
C GLU A 191 -9.58 -18.13 10.23
N LEU A 192 -9.44 -18.14 8.90
CA LEU A 192 -10.49 -18.48 7.95
C LEU A 192 -10.56 -19.99 7.62
N GLY A 193 -9.57 -20.79 8.05
CA GLY A 193 -9.48 -22.21 7.72
C GLY A 193 -10.60 -23.04 8.33
N LEU A 194 -10.82 -22.90 9.64
CA LEU A 194 -11.94 -23.56 10.33
C LEU A 194 -13.30 -23.02 9.86
N LYS A 195 -13.40 -21.72 9.58
CA LYS A 195 -14.62 -21.10 9.03
C LYS A 195 -14.98 -21.73 7.69
N LEU A 196 -14.00 -21.89 6.80
CA LEU A 196 -14.19 -22.58 5.52
C LEU A 196 -14.58 -24.04 5.71
N LEU A 197 -13.93 -24.78 6.61
CA LEU A 197 -14.31 -26.16 6.91
C LEU A 197 -15.79 -26.27 7.31
N CYS A 198 -16.25 -25.39 8.21
CA CYS A 198 -17.64 -25.32 8.62
C CYS A 198 -18.57 -25.04 7.41
N LEU A 199 -18.18 -24.12 6.53
CA LEU A 199 -18.96 -23.77 5.35
C LEU A 199 -19.01 -24.93 4.34
N PHE A 200 -17.90 -25.60 4.06
CA PHE A 200 -17.87 -26.79 3.20
C PHE A 200 -18.83 -27.88 3.69
N LYS A 201 -18.81 -28.15 5.01
CA LYS A 201 -19.70 -29.13 5.64
C LYS A 201 -21.18 -28.69 5.59
N ALA A 202 -21.48 -27.41 5.82
CA ALA A 202 -22.84 -26.88 5.77
C ALA A 202 -23.46 -26.96 4.37
N TYR A 203 -22.67 -26.70 3.32
CA TYR A 203 -23.12 -26.80 1.93
C TYR A 203 -23.15 -28.24 1.38
N GLN A 204 -22.81 -29.25 2.21
CA GLN A 204 -22.73 -30.66 1.80
C GLN A 204 -21.88 -30.87 0.54
N LEU A 205 -20.89 -30.01 0.33
CA LEU A 205 -19.96 -30.13 -0.78
C LEU A 205 -18.92 -31.17 -0.38
N ALA A 206 -19.37 -32.43 -0.33
CA ALA A 206 -18.57 -33.63 -0.09
C ALA A 206 -17.55 -33.92 -1.20
N ASP A 207 -17.42 -33.01 -2.17
CA ASP A 207 -16.45 -33.14 -3.24
C ASP A 207 -15.44 -31.99 -3.18
N TYR A 208 -14.48 -32.16 -2.28
CA TYR A 208 -13.30 -31.28 -2.19
C TYR A 208 -12.40 -31.39 -3.44
N SER A 209 -12.73 -32.22 -4.44
CA SER A 209 -12.05 -32.19 -5.75
C SER A 209 -12.21 -30.86 -6.47
N ILE A 210 -13.26 -30.08 -6.16
CA ILE A 210 -13.45 -28.70 -6.62
C ILE A 210 -12.22 -27.84 -6.28
N LEU A 211 -11.68 -27.96 -5.06
CA LEU A 211 -10.49 -27.23 -4.64
C LEU A 211 -9.24 -27.68 -5.39
N ARG A 212 -9.15 -28.97 -5.73
CA ARG A 212 -8.06 -29.49 -6.55
C ARG A 212 -8.10 -28.88 -7.95
N ILE A 213 -9.26 -28.91 -8.62
CA ILE A 213 -9.44 -28.36 -9.97
C ILE A 213 -9.05 -26.88 -10.03
N ILE A 214 -9.47 -26.09 -9.03
CA ILE A 214 -9.21 -24.65 -9.00
C ILE A 214 -7.76 -24.37 -8.62
N SER A 215 -7.20 -25.08 -7.65
CA SER A 215 -5.80 -24.91 -7.28
C SER A 215 -4.85 -25.31 -8.41
N ASP A 216 -5.20 -26.35 -9.16
CA ASP A 216 -4.42 -26.78 -10.32
C ASP A 216 -4.49 -25.70 -11.43
N LEU A 217 -5.66 -25.10 -11.67
CA LEU A 217 -5.80 -23.97 -12.59
C LEU A 217 -4.94 -22.78 -12.16
N VAL A 218 -4.99 -22.38 -10.88
CA VAL A 218 -4.15 -21.27 -10.36
C VAL A 218 -2.67 -21.60 -10.45
N SER A 219 -2.30 -22.87 -10.30
CA SER A 219 -0.91 -23.32 -10.42
C SER A 219 -0.42 -23.29 -11.86
N THR A 220 -1.23 -23.72 -12.84
CA THR A 220 -0.91 -23.59 -14.27
C THR A 220 -0.74 -22.12 -14.65
N LEU A 221 -1.62 -21.27 -14.14
CA LEU A 221 -1.55 -19.84 -14.39
C LEU A 221 -0.32 -19.18 -13.75
N LYS A 222 0.49 -19.84 -12.91
CA LYS A 222 1.71 -19.20 -12.36
C LYS A 222 2.74 -18.84 -13.42
N GLU A 223 2.75 -19.51 -14.55
CA GLU A 223 3.72 -19.31 -15.64
C GLU A 223 3.12 -18.59 -16.87
N GLU A 224 1.79 -18.40 -16.92
CA GLU A 224 1.10 -17.82 -18.08
C GLU A 224 0.87 -16.31 -17.98
N ASP A 225 0.46 -15.63 -19.06
CA ASP A 225 0.06 -14.23 -18.95
C ASP A 225 -1.33 -14.10 -18.28
N VAL A 226 -1.35 -13.51 -17.09
CA VAL A 226 -2.60 -13.23 -16.33
C VAL A 226 -3.04 -11.78 -16.43
N THR A 227 -2.37 -10.95 -17.24
CA THR A 227 -2.74 -9.54 -17.40
C THR A 227 -3.98 -9.36 -18.30
N ASN A 228 -4.25 -10.31 -19.18
CA ASN A 228 -5.43 -10.29 -20.05
C ASN A 228 -6.67 -10.86 -19.36
N HIS A 229 -7.51 -9.97 -18.83
CA HIS A 229 -8.76 -10.33 -18.16
C HIS A 229 -9.71 -11.17 -19.03
N LYS A 230 -9.82 -10.88 -20.34
CA LYS A 230 -10.73 -11.63 -21.23
C LYS A 230 -10.33 -13.09 -21.36
N THR A 231 -9.03 -13.36 -21.46
CA THR A 231 -8.49 -14.73 -21.49
C THR A 231 -8.81 -15.47 -20.20
N LEU A 232 -8.64 -14.81 -19.05
CA LEU A 232 -8.97 -15.39 -17.75
C LEU A 232 -10.46 -15.71 -17.62
N VAL A 233 -11.34 -14.83 -18.10
CA VAL A 233 -12.80 -15.08 -18.12
C VAL A 233 -13.12 -16.34 -18.93
N SER A 234 -12.52 -16.52 -20.11
CA SER A 234 -12.71 -17.72 -20.92
C SER A 234 -12.26 -19.00 -20.20
N LEU A 235 -11.13 -18.94 -19.47
CA LEU A 235 -10.65 -20.07 -18.69
C LEU A 235 -11.59 -20.43 -17.53
N VAL A 236 -12.12 -19.42 -16.84
CA VAL A 236 -13.11 -19.60 -15.79
C VAL A 236 -14.41 -20.18 -16.34
N LEU A 237 -14.89 -19.68 -17.49
CA LEU A 237 -16.12 -20.15 -18.14
C LEU A 237 -16.08 -21.66 -18.41
N ASN A 238 -14.93 -22.18 -18.85
CA ASN A 238 -14.74 -23.62 -19.10
C ASN A 238 -14.90 -24.48 -17.83
N LYS A 239 -14.79 -23.88 -16.64
CA LYS A 239 -14.92 -24.55 -15.34
C LYS A 239 -15.95 -23.86 -14.44
N TYR A 240 -16.93 -23.16 -15.02
CA TYR A 240 -17.78 -22.25 -14.27
C TYR A 240 -18.59 -22.94 -13.17
N GLU A 241 -19.11 -24.15 -13.41
CA GLU A 241 -19.87 -24.91 -12.42
C GLU A 241 -19.05 -25.17 -11.13
N VAL A 242 -17.73 -25.38 -11.29
CA VAL A 242 -16.80 -25.62 -10.18
C VAL A 242 -16.62 -24.32 -9.36
N PHE A 243 -16.47 -23.19 -10.05
CA PHE A 243 -16.36 -21.88 -9.40
C PHE A 243 -17.66 -21.45 -8.72
N GLU A 244 -18.80 -21.66 -9.36
CA GLU A 244 -20.13 -21.30 -8.85
C GLU A 244 -20.45 -21.99 -7.51
N LYS A 245 -20.09 -23.27 -7.39
CA LYS A 245 -20.21 -24.01 -6.12
C LYS A 245 -19.31 -23.41 -5.05
N LEU A 246 -18.07 -23.06 -5.40
CA LEU A 246 -17.15 -22.42 -4.47
C LEU A 246 -17.64 -21.03 -4.04
N GLY A 247 -18.21 -20.24 -4.95
CA GLY A 247 -18.72 -18.88 -4.70
C GLY A 247 -19.62 -18.79 -3.48
N LYS A 248 -20.54 -19.75 -3.34
CA LYS A 248 -21.46 -19.83 -2.20
C LYS A 248 -20.72 -20.02 -0.87
N ILE A 249 -19.64 -20.82 -0.88
CA ILE A 249 -18.82 -21.10 0.31
C ILE A 249 -17.99 -19.88 0.69
N ILE A 250 -17.40 -19.20 -0.29
CA ILE A 250 -16.55 -18.02 -0.04
C ILE A 250 -17.38 -16.73 0.14
N GLY A 251 -18.70 -16.84 0.28
CA GLY A 251 -19.59 -15.73 0.62
C GLY A 251 -19.84 -14.73 -0.50
N LEU A 252 -19.72 -15.12 -1.77
CA LEU A 252 -20.13 -14.25 -2.88
C LEU A 252 -21.66 -14.13 -2.91
N THR A 253 -22.15 -12.91 -3.07
CA THR A 253 -23.57 -12.66 -3.36
C THR A 253 -23.94 -13.19 -4.75
N ASP A 254 -25.23 -13.41 -5.02
CA ASP A 254 -25.69 -13.87 -6.34
C ASP A 254 -25.27 -12.93 -7.48
N GLN A 255 -25.15 -11.62 -7.20
CA GLN A 255 -24.67 -10.62 -8.17
C GLN A 255 -23.17 -10.78 -8.47
N GLN A 256 -22.38 -11.10 -7.43
CA GLN A 256 -20.93 -11.30 -7.55
C GLN A 256 -20.58 -12.70 -8.06
N ASN A 257 -21.49 -13.68 -7.96
CA ASN A 257 -21.30 -15.05 -8.42
C ASN A 257 -21.38 -15.13 -9.95
N ASN A 258 -20.32 -14.69 -10.63
CA ASN A 258 -20.24 -14.66 -12.08
C ASN A 258 -18.79 -14.84 -12.57
N PRO A 259 -18.57 -15.22 -13.85
CA PRO A 259 -17.24 -15.51 -14.38
C PRO A 259 -16.24 -14.35 -14.29
N ASN A 260 -16.70 -13.11 -14.39
CA ASN A 260 -15.81 -11.94 -14.31
C ASN A 260 -15.22 -11.78 -12.91
N THR A 261 -16.04 -11.97 -11.88
CA THR A 261 -15.58 -11.94 -10.49
C THR A 261 -14.52 -13.01 -10.26
N TYR A 262 -14.78 -14.26 -10.63
CA TYR A 262 -13.81 -15.34 -10.45
C TYR A 262 -12.51 -15.10 -11.20
N ALA A 263 -12.57 -14.57 -12.43
CA ALA A 263 -11.37 -14.21 -13.19
C ALA A 263 -10.53 -13.15 -12.47
N ARG A 264 -11.16 -12.13 -11.86
CA ARG A 264 -10.47 -11.12 -11.04
C ARG A 264 -9.83 -11.71 -9.80
N MET A 265 -10.53 -12.62 -9.12
CA MET A 265 -10.01 -13.31 -7.94
C MET A 265 -8.80 -14.18 -8.29
N VAL A 266 -8.89 -14.97 -9.36
CA VAL A 266 -7.79 -15.78 -9.89
C VAL A 266 -6.61 -14.91 -10.33
N GLN A 267 -6.87 -13.78 -10.99
CA GLN A 267 -5.84 -12.81 -11.38
C GLN A 267 -5.11 -12.30 -10.15
N TYR A 268 -5.85 -11.80 -9.15
CA TYR A 268 -5.26 -11.26 -7.92
C TYR A 268 -4.42 -12.29 -7.17
N ILE A 269 -4.93 -13.50 -6.99
CA ILE A 269 -4.21 -14.57 -6.27
C ILE A 269 -2.93 -14.96 -7.02
N THR A 270 -3.02 -15.15 -8.34
CA THR A 270 -1.85 -15.53 -9.14
C THR A 270 -0.77 -14.43 -9.12
N LEU A 271 -1.18 -13.17 -9.31
CA LEU A 271 -0.29 -12.01 -9.20
C LEU A 271 0.33 -11.91 -7.80
N GLY A 272 -0.46 -12.17 -6.76
CA GLY A 272 -0.02 -12.19 -5.37
C GLY A 272 1.09 -13.21 -5.13
N TYR A 273 0.98 -14.42 -5.71
CA TYR A 273 2.04 -15.43 -5.62
C TYR A 273 3.33 -15.01 -6.33
N ARG A 274 3.25 -14.39 -7.51
CA ARG A 274 4.43 -13.93 -8.26
C ARG A 274 5.16 -12.78 -7.61
N HIS A 275 4.39 -11.80 -7.11
CA HIS A 275 4.91 -10.51 -6.66
C HIS A 275 4.99 -10.38 -5.14
N LYS A 276 4.76 -11.46 -4.38
CA LYS A 276 4.78 -11.44 -2.90
C LYS A 276 6.00 -10.72 -2.33
N LEU A 277 7.20 -11.10 -2.76
CA LEU A 277 8.46 -10.51 -2.26
C LEU A 277 8.68 -9.09 -2.79
N SER A 278 8.42 -8.86 -4.07
CA SER A 278 8.54 -7.54 -4.70
C SER A 278 7.62 -6.52 -4.01
N TYR A 279 6.41 -6.94 -3.64
CA TYR A 279 5.43 -6.09 -2.98
C TYR A 279 5.85 -5.67 -1.58
N VAL A 280 6.48 -6.57 -0.80
CA VAL A 280 7.01 -6.19 0.52
C VAL A 280 8.03 -5.06 0.40
N LYS A 281 8.99 -5.17 -0.52
CA LYS A 281 9.98 -4.11 -0.76
C LYS A 281 9.36 -2.84 -1.33
N PHE A 282 8.33 -2.97 -2.17
CA PHE A 282 7.58 -1.83 -2.67
C PHE A 282 6.85 -1.11 -1.54
N GLU A 283 6.22 -1.81 -0.59
CA GLU A 283 5.59 -1.20 0.58
C GLU A 283 6.64 -0.48 1.47
N GLU A 284 7.84 -1.05 1.62
CA GLU A 284 8.96 -0.36 2.29
C GLU A 284 9.29 0.96 1.59
N LEU A 285 9.40 0.96 0.25
CA LEU A 285 9.62 2.17 -0.53
C LEU A 285 8.48 3.18 -0.33
N MET A 286 7.23 2.73 -0.40
CA MET A 286 6.07 3.62 -0.23
C MET A 286 6.00 4.20 1.18
N ASN A 287 6.40 3.45 2.21
CA ASN A 287 6.53 3.97 3.57
C ASN A 287 7.60 5.06 3.66
N VAL A 288 8.75 4.87 3.04
CA VAL A 288 9.79 5.91 2.95
C VAL A 288 9.25 7.14 2.21
N MET A 289 8.52 6.95 1.12
CA MET A 289 7.95 8.07 0.35
C MET A 289 6.87 8.84 1.12
N ARG A 290 6.06 8.16 1.95
CA ARG A 290 5.11 8.82 2.87
C ARG A 290 5.82 9.66 3.94
N LEU A 291 6.97 9.20 4.43
CA LEU A 291 7.80 9.97 5.37
C LEU A 291 8.49 11.14 4.68
N TRP A 292 8.98 10.94 3.45
CA TRP A 292 9.59 11.97 2.61
C TRP A 292 8.61 13.09 2.25
N TYR A 293 7.33 12.76 2.05
CA TYR A 293 6.31 13.71 1.59
C TYR A 293 6.03 14.82 2.62
N LYS A 294 6.13 14.54 3.92
CA LYS A 294 5.92 15.53 5.00
C LYS A 294 6.91 16.71 4.95
N PRO A 295 8.24 16.50 5.00
CA PRO A 295 9.20 17.61 4.87
C PRO A 295 9.16 18.26 3.48
N TYR A 296 8.77 17.53 2.44
CA TYR A 296 8.55 18.08 1.09
C TYR A 296 7.46 19.15 1.12
N GLN A 297 6.29 18.85 1.69
CA GLN A 297 5.20 19.81 1.81
C GLN A 297 5.61 21.07 2.58
N VAL A 298 6.35 20.91 3.68
CA VAL A 298 6.85 22.06 4.46
C VAL A 298 7.77 22.93 3.62
N ILE A 299 8.74 22.34 2.91
CA ILE A 299 9.67 23.10 2.07
C ILE A 299 8.94 23.79 0.91
N GLU A 300 8.01 23.11 0.25
CA GLU A 300 7.20 23.71 -0.79
C GLU A 300 6.38 24.90 -0.27
N ALA A 301 5.71 24.76 0.88
CA ALA A 301 4.96 25.84 1.50
C ALA A 301 5.87 27.04 1.83
N LEU A 302 7.07 26.80 2.39
CA LEU A 302 8.04 27.86 2.65
C LEU A 302 8.53 28.53 1.36
N ARG A 303 8.84 27.76 0.31
CA ARG A 303 9.29 28.32 -0.97
C ARG A 303 8.19 29.12 -1.68
N GLN A 304 6.93 28.74 -1.51
CA GLN A 304 5.78 29.48 -2.02
C GLN A 304 5.52 30.76 -1.22
N GLN A 305 5.64 30.71 0.11
CA GLN A 305 5.45 31.86 0.99
C GLN A 305 6.56 32.91 0.84
N TYR A 306 7.81 32.47 0.73
CA TYR A 306 8.98 33.35 0.64
C TYR A 306 9.46 33.45 -0.80
N THR A 307 8.91 34.40 -1.55
CA THR A 307 9.23 34.56 -2.98
C THR A 307 10.46 35.44 -3.24
N PRO A 308 11.19 35.25 -4.35
CA PRO A 308 12.30 36.13 -4.73
C PRO A 308 11.90 37.58 -4.99
N LYS A 309 10.61 37.87 -5.18
CA LYS A 309 10.10 39.24 -5.42
C LYS A 309 10.14 40.06 -4.12
N GLU A 310 9.77 39.43 -3.01
CA GLU A 310 9.58 40.07 -1.72
C GLU A 310 10.77 39.86 -0.77
N TYR A 311 11.49 38.74 -0.92
CA TYR A 311 12.55 38.32 0.00
C TYR A 311 13.93 38.13 -0.66
N LYS A 312 14.98 38.36 0.13
CA LYS A 312 16.36 37.93 -0.17
C LYS A 312 16.49 36.46 0.20
N LEU A 313 16.37 35.57 -0.78
CA LEU A 313 16.42 34.14 -0.56
C LEU A 313 17.87 33.61 -0.54
N PRO A 314 18.22 32.73 0.41
CA PRO A 314 19.45 31.95 0.35
C PRO A 314 19.46 30.99 -0.85
N LYS A 315 20.65 30.60 -1.32
CA LYS A 315 20.81 29.63 -2.42
C LYS A 315 20.07 28.31 -2.18
N ALA A 316 19.99 27.86 -0.92
CA ALA A 316 19.29 26.64 -0.53
C ALA A 316 17.81 26.59 -0.94
N PHE A 317 17.14 27.75 -1.08
CA PHE A 317 15.73 27.84 -1.53
C PHE A 317 15.57 27.53 -3.03
N SER A 318 16.67 27.51 -3.79
CA SER A 318 16.68 27.15 -5.21
C SER A 318 17.27 25.76 -5.48
N GLU A 319 17.73 25.05 -4.45
CA GLU A 319 18.25 23.69 -4.63
C GLU A 319 17.15 22.72 -5.08
N PRO A 320 17.45 21.80 -6.02
CA PRO A 320 16.54 20.72 -6.38
C PRO A 320 16.15 19.89 -5.16
N LEU A 321 14.88 19.51 -5.07
CA LEU A 321 14.38 18.72 -3.96
C LEU A 321 14.86 17.27 -4.10
N PRO A 322 15.66 16.76 -3.14
CA PRO A 322 16.14 15.38 -3.19
C PRO A 322 14.96 14.41 -3.21
N GLY A 323 14.97 13.38 -4.06
CA GLY A 323 13.95 12.33 -4.08
C GLY A 323 12.67 12.65 -4.87
N ILE A 324 12.53 13.86 -5.41
CA ILE A 324 11.35 14.26 -6.20
C ILE A 324 11.13 13.36 -7.42
N GLU A 325 12.21 12.91 -8.07
CA GLU A 325 12.14 12.04 -9.25
C GLU A 325 11.50 10.68 -8.93
N ILE A 326 11.79 10.13 -7.75
CA ILE A 326 11.19 8.87 -7.28
C ILE A 326 9.71 9.08 -7.00
N TYR A 327 9.36 10.15 -6.29
CA TYR A 327 7.97 10.51 -6.02
C TYR A 327 7.17 10.62 -7.33
N GLU A 328 7.65 11.40 -8.29
CA GLU A 328 7.00 11.58 -9.58
C GLU A 328 6.93 10.30 -10.42
N LYS A 329 8.01 9.48 -10.41
CA LYS A 329 8.04 8.16 -11.06
C LYS A 329 6.84 7.31 -10.60
N TYR A 330 6.64 7.17 -9.30
CA TYR A 330 5.60 6.31 -8.74
C TYR A 330 4.21 6.95 -8.79
N LYS A 331 4.10 8.26 -8.54
CA LYS A 331 2.84 9.00 -8.72
C LYS A 331 2.32 8.84 -10.13
N LYS A 332 3.16 9.04 -11.14
CA LYS A 332 2.79 8.85 -12.56
C LYS A 332 2.43 7.41 -12.89
N SER A 333 3.19 6.43 -12.39
CA SER A 333 2.98 5.00 -12.70
C SER A 333 1.68 4.46 -12.09
N LEU A 334 1.28 5.00 -10.94
CA LEU A 334 0.10 4.60 -10.18
C LEU A 334 -1.10 5.53 -10.41
N THR A 335 -0.99 6.50 -11.30
CA THR A 335 -2.12 7.33 -11.71
C THR A 335 -2.72 6.82 -13.01
N ASP A 336 -4.04 6.64 -13.03
CA ASP A 336 -4.76 6.34 -14.25
C ASP A 336 -4.71 7.54 -15.20
N LYS A 337 -4.34 7.31 -16.46
CA LYS A 337 -4.19 8.39 -17.44
C LYS A 337 -5.52 8.99 -17.89
N ASN A 338 -6.60 8.21 -17.81
CA ASN A 338 -7.91 8.62 -18.30
C ASN A 338 -8.73 9.29 -17.19
N THR A 339 -8.68 8.75 -15.98
CA THR A 339 -9.48 9.28 -14.86
C THR A 339 -8.70 10.23 -13.95
N GLY A 340 -7.38 10.22 -14.03
CA GLY A 340 -6.51 10.98 -13.11
C GLY A 340 -6.47 10.42 -11.69
N PHE A 341 -7.11 9.28 -11.43
CA PHE A 341 -7.16 8.66 -10.11
C PHE A 341 -5.82 8.00 -9.76
N THR A 342 -5.30 8.26 -8.56
CA THR A 342 -4.04 7.71 -8.07
C THR A 342 -4.27 6.53 -7.12
N TYR A 343 -3.77 5.35 -7.47
CA TYR A 343 -3.91 4.10 -6.71
C TYR A 343 -2.87 3.98 -5.57
N ILE A 344 -2.52 5.11 -4.97
CA ILE A 344 -1.65 5.19 -3.82
C ILE A 344 -1.93 6.44 -3.00
N ASP A 345 -1.81 6.31 -1.69
CA ASP A 345 -1.86 7.42 -0.76
C ASP A 345 -0.45 7.69 -0.20
N PHE A 346 0.08 8.89 -0.48
CA PHE A 346 1.34 9.42 0.04
C PHE A 346 1.14 10.23 1.34
N ASN A 347 -0.06 10.21 1.92
CA ASN A 347 -0.56 11.14 2.94
C ASN A 347 -0.69 12.57 2.40
N GLU A 348 -1.33 12.73 1.24
CA GLU A 348 -1.57 14.05 0.63
C GLU A 348 -2.68 14.85 1.34
N ASN A 349 -3.37 14.25 2.32
CA ASN A 349 -4.53 14.80 3.03
C ASN A 349 -4.23 15.21 4.47
#